data_AF-A0A355H3Y0-F1
#
_entry.id   AF-A0A355H3Y0-F1
#
_cell.length_a   1.000
_cell.length_b   1.000
_cell.length_c   1.000
_cell.angle_alpha   90.00
_cell.angle_beta   90.00
_cell.angle_gamma   90.00
#
_symmetry.space_group_name_H-M   'P 1'
#
loop_
_entity.id
_entity.type
_entity.pdbx_description
1 polymer ?
#
loop_
_entity_poly.entity_id
_entity_poly.type
_entity_poly.pdbx_seq_one_letter_code
_entity_poly.pdbx_strand_id
1 'polypeptide(L)'
;MEKILPDFQKYLIDHNLAPMGHVSFYALWASKFLCFSNNNKDKNIELRIRLFLEYLAKEKKLSRWQVEQADDAIRLYINHFLSGDTS
;
A
#
# COMPACT_ATOMS: atom_id res chain seq x y z
N MET A 1 -8.03 -8.64 -10.70
CA MET A 1 -8.54 -7.25 -10.55
C MET A 1 -8.00 -6.68 -9.26
N GLU A 2 -7.46 -5.47 -9.32
CA GLU A 2 -7.16 -4.67 -8.11
C GLU A 2 -8.51 -4.33 -7.45
N LYS A 3 -8.64 -4.62 -6.16
CA LYS A 3 -9.86 -4.32 -5.40
C LYS A 3 -9.59 -3.05 -4.63
N ILE A 4 -10.46 -2.06 -4.77
CA ILE A 4 -10.45 -0.91 -3.87
C ILE A 4 -10.65 -1.44 -2.44
N LEU A 5 -9.89 -0.92 -1.47
CA LEU A 5 -9.93 -1.32 -0.07
C LEU A 5 -10.75 -0.28 0.72
N PRO A 6 -12.10 -0.34 0.72
CA PRO A 6 -12.94 0.71 1.30
C PRO A 6 -12.73 0.87 2.81
N ASP A 7 -12.50 -0.22 3.54
CA ASP A 7 -12.25 -0.16 4.98
C ASP A 7 -10.92 0.53 5.29
N PHE A 8 -9.90 0.29 4.46
CA PHE A 8 -8.63 1.00 4.59
C PHE A 8 -8.78 2.48 4.20
N GLN A 9 -9.58 2.81 3.17
CA GLN A 9 -9.87 4.21 2.85
C GLN A 9 -10.54 4.93 4.03
N LYS A 10 -11.55 4.28 4.64
CA LYS A 10 -12.22 4.80 5.83
C LYS A 10 -11.24 4.98 6.99
N TYR A 11 -10.38 4.00 7.24
CA TYR A 11 -9.34 4.10 8.26
C TYR A 11 -8.42 5.30 8.06
N LEU A 12 -7.95 5.52 6.82
CA LEU A 12 -7.09 6.66 6.48
C LEU A 12 -7.79 8.01 6.71
N ILE A 13 -9.08 8.09 6.42
CA ILE A 13 -9.90 9.29 6.62
C ILE A 13 -10.11 9.55 8.12
N ASP A 14 -10.59 8.53 8.85
CA ASP A 14 -10.96 8.65 10.26
C ASP A 14 -9.75 9.02 11.15
N HIS A 15 -8.54 8.62 10.75
CA HIS A 15 -7.29 8.91 11.47
C HIS A 15 -6.48 10.05 10.84
N ASN A 16 -6.97 10.68 9.77
CA ASN A 16 -6.26 11.75 9.05
C ASN A 16 -4.83 11.37 8.61
N LEU A 17 -4.65 10.13 8.14
CA LEU A 17 -3.34 9.55 7.79
C LEU A 17 -2.95 9.76 6.32
N ALA A 18 -3.87 10.25 5.50
CA ALA A 18 -3.61 10.64 4.12
C ALA A 18 -4.44 11.88 3.74
N PRO A 19 -3.94 12.78 2.87
CA PRO A 19 -4.74 13.86 2.32
C PRO A 19 -6.02 13.32 1.66
N MET A 20 -7.17 13.94 1.88
CA MET A 20 -8.47 13.45 1.36
C MET A 20 -8.46 13.12 -0.13
N GLY A 21 -7.85 13.99 -0.95
CA GLY A 21 -7.75 13.76 -2.40
C GLY A 21 -6.84 12.59 -2.80
N HIS A 22 -6.03 12.07 -1.85
CA HIS A 22 -5.04 11.03 -2.08
C HIS A 22 -5.41 9.67 -1.47
N VAL A 23 -6.46 9.61 -0.65
CA VAL A 23 -6.90 8.37 0.04
C VAL A 23 -7.09 7.20 -0.94
N SER A 24 -7.71 7.46 -2.10
CA SER A 24 -7.91 6.44 -3.14
C SER A 24 -6.60 5.91 -3.73
N PHE A 25 -5.57 6.75 -3.85
CA PHE A 25 -4.25 6.31 -4.32
C PHE A 25 -3.55 5.44 -3.28
N TYR A 26 -3.67 5.78 -2.00
CA TYR A 26 -3.12 4.95 -0.91
C TYR A 26 -3.77 3.56 -0.90
N ALA A 27 -5.10 3.49 -0.99
CA ALA A 27 -5.80 2.21 -1.08
C ALA A 27 -5.45 1.41 -2.35
N LEU A 28 -5.22 2.10 -3.47
CA LEU A 28 -4.76 1.47 -4.70
C LEU A 28 -3.37 0.85 -4.54
N TRP A 29 -2.41 1.55 -3.92
CA TRP A 29 -1.07 1.03 -3.67
C TRP A 29 -1.08 -0.19 -2.77
N ALA A 30 -1.86 -0.14 -1.68
CA ALA A 30 -2.04 -1.30 -0.80
C ALA A 30 -2.66 -2.49 -1.55
N SER A 31 -3.68 -2.28 -2.40
CA SER A 31 -4.25 -3.35 -3.24
C SER A 31 -3.22 -3.94 -4.21
N LYS A 32 -2.44 -3.09 -4.89
CA LYS A 32 -1.39 -3.55 -5.82
C LYS A 32 -0.34 -4.39 -5.09
N PHE A 33 0.08 -3.93 -3.91
CA PHE A 33 0.99 -4.68 -3.06
C PHE A 33 0.42 -6.03 -2.63
N LEU A 34 -0.86 -6.11 -2.25
CA LEU A 34 -1.51 -7.38 -1.90
C LEU A 34 -1.51 -8.36 -3.09
N CYS A 35 -1.83 -7.89 -4.30
CA CYS A 35 -1.74 -8.70 -5.50
C CYS A 35 -0.31 -9.21 -5.76
N PHE A 36 0.69 -8.36 -5.62
CA PHE A 36 2.10 -8.74 -5.75
C PHE A 36 2.53 -9.74 -4.67
N SER A 37 2.15 -9.49 -3.42
CA SER A 37 2.47 -10.29 -2.24
C SER A 37 1.87 -11.70 -2.33
N ASN A 38 0.68 -11.83 -2.92
CA ASN A 38 0.05 -13.13 -3.15
C ASN A 38 0.84 -14.06 -4.09
N ASN A 39 1.65 -13.49 -4.98
CA ASN A 39 2.55 -14.25 -5.86
C ASN A 39 3.94 -14.52 -5.23
N ASN A 40 4.22 -13.96 -4.04
CA ASN A 40 5.51 -14.02 -3.35
C ASN A 40 5.34 -14.48 -1.88
N LYS A 41 4.39 -15.39 -1.63
CA LYS A 41 4.01 -15.83 -0.27
C LYS A 41 5.13 -16.55 0.48
N ASP A 42 6.13 -17.07 -0.23
CA ASP A 42 7.34 -17.69 0.30
C ASP A 42 8.27 -16.70 1.02
N LYS A 43 8.14 -15.40 0.75
CA LYS A 43 9.02 -14.35 1.28
C LYS A 43 8.45 -13.75 2.56
N ASN A 44 9.29 -13.25 3.46
CA ASN A 44 8.79 -12.44 4.58
C ASN A 44 8.25 -11.08 4.09
N ILE A 45 7.47 -10.41 4.94
CA ILE A 45 6.75 -9.18 4.55
C ILE A 45 7.69 -8.04 4.13
N GLU A 46 8.76 -7.78 4.87
CA GLU A 46 9.75 -6.74 4.56
C GLU A 46 10.42 -6.97 3.21
N LEU A 47 10.77 -8.23 2.89
CA LEU A 47 11.33 -8.57 1.59
C LEU A 47 10.31 -8.36 0.46
N ARG A 48 9.02 -8.65 0.69
CA ARG A 48 7.96 -8.37 -0.30
C ARG A 48 7.82 -6.87 -0.54
N ILE A 49 7.83 -6.05 0.52
CA ILE A 49 7.75 -4.58 0.41
C ILE A 49 8.91 -4.08 -0.45
N ARG A 50 10.15 -4.46 -0.09
CA ARG A 50 11.35 -4.07 -0.83
C ARG A 50 11.27 -4.44 -2.31
N LEU A 51 10.95 -5.70 -2.62
CA LEU A 51 10.87 -6.15 -4.01
C LEU A 51 9.78 -5.42 -4.81
N PHE A 52 8.65 -5.10 -4.17
CA PHE A 52 7.58 -4.34 -4.79
C PHE A 52 8.02 -2.90 -5.11
N LEU A 53 8.67 -2.22 -4.17
CA LEU A 53 9.18 -0.86 -4.39
C LEU A 53 10.29 -0.82 -5.45
N GLU A 54 11.18 -1.81 -5.45
CA GLU A 54 12.20 -1.96 -6.51
C GLU A 54 11.56 -2.20 -7.89
N TYR A 55 10.44 -2.94 -7.95
CA TYR A 55 9.65 -3.11 -9.16
C TYR A 55 9.05 -1.77 -9.62
N LEU A 56 8.39 -1.02 -8.72
CA LEU A 56 7.82 0.29 -9.05
C LEU A 56 8.88 1.31 -9.47
N ALA A 57 10.05 1.31 -8.84
CA ALA A 57 11.14 2.23 -9.17
C ALA A 57 11.72 2.01 -10.59
N LYS A 58 11.55 0.81 -11.16
CA LYS A 58 11.98 0.48 -12.53
C LYS A 58 10.92 0.83 -13.58
N GLU A 59 9.67 1.09 -13.17
CA GLU A 59 8.60 1.48 -14.06
C GLU A 59 8.80 2.91 -14.57
N LYS A 60 9.13 3.06 -15.85
CA LYS A 60 9.44 4.37 -16.47
C LYS A 60 8.33 5.42 -16.38
N LYS A 61 7.10 4.98 -16.10
CA LYS A 61 5.91 5.84 -15.98
C LYS A 61 5.68 6.38 -14.57
N LEU A 62 6.39 5.84 -13.57
CA LEU A 62 6.27 6.27 -12.20
C LEU A 62 7.39 7.23 -11.85
N SER A 63 7.01 8.33 -11.24
CA SER A 63 7.92 9.28 -10.63
C SER A 63 8.32 8.83 -9.22
N ARG A 64 9.43 9.36 -8.72
CA ARG A 64 9.95 9.02 -7.38
C ARG A 64 8.91 9.23 -6.28
N TRP A 65 8.16 10.34 -6.31
CA TRP A 65 7.15 10.62 -5.28
C TRP A 65 5.99 9.62 -5.29
N GLN A 66 5.68 8.99 -6.43
CA GLN A 66 4.67 7.94 -6.50
C GLN A 66 5.17 6.64 -5.84
N VAL A 67 6.47 6.35 -5.95
CA VAL A 67 7.09 5.22 -5.26
C VAL A 67 7.14 5.47 -3.75
N GLU A 68 7.45 6.69 -3.33
CA GLU A 68 7.41 7.11 -1.91
C GLU A 68 5.98 7.01 -1.36
N GLN A 69 4.98 7.51 -2.11
CA GLN A 69 3.57 7.37 -1.75
C GLN A 69 3.14 5.89 -1.63
N ALA A 70 3.68 5.01 -2.48
CA ALA A 70 3.41 3.59 -2.40
C ALA A 70 4.01 2.98 -1.12
N ASP A 71 5.24 3.34 -0.76
CA ASP A 71 5.87 2.89 0.49
C ASP A 71 5.05 3.32 1.72
N ASP A 72 4.68 4.61 1.79
CA ASP A 72 3.85 5.15 2.87
C ASP A 72 2.52 4.39 2.97
N ALA A 73 1.82 4.21 1.85
CA ALA A 73 0.53 3.52 1.82
C ALA A 73 0.64 2.06 2.30
N ILE A 74 1.69 1.36 1.90
CA ILE A 74 1.92 -0.05 2.28
C ILE A 74 2.25 -0.15 3.76
N ARG A 75 3.09 0.73 4.29
CA ARG A 75 3.43 0.76 5.73
C ARG A 75 2.22 1.10 6.58
N LEU A 76 1.40 2.08 6.18
CA LEU A 76 0.13 2.38 6.85
C LEU A 76 -0.80 1.15 6.83
N TYR A 77 -0.91 0.48 5.69
CA TYR A 77 -1.75 -0.71 5.58
C TYR A 77 -1.29 -1.84 6.51
N ILE A 78 0.00 -2.18 6.51
CA ILE A 78 0.51 -3.34 7.26
C ILE A 78 0.65 -3.02 8.75
N ASN A 79 1.26 -1.89 9.09
CA ASN A 79 1.68 -1.60 10.47
C ASN A 79 0.59 -0.89 11.28
N HIS A 80 -0.40 -0.28 10.63
CA HIS A 80 -1.44 0.47 11.32
C HIS A 80 -2.81 -0.17 11.10
N PHE A 81 -3.22 -0.41 9.86
CA PHE A 81 -4.55 -0.98 9.58
C PHE A 81 -4.65 -2.48 9.89
N LEU A 82 -3.64 -3.29 9.54
CA LEU A 82 -3.67 -4.72 9.86
C LEU A 82 -3.20 -5.04 11.29
N SER A 83 -2.37 -4.18 11.88
CA SER A 83 -1.82 -4.39 13.23
C SER A 83 -2.66 -3.74 14.33
N GLY A 84 -3.51 -2.77 13.98
CA GLY A 84 -4.45 -2.10 14.88
C GLY A 84 -5.89 -2.31 14.41
N ASP A 85 -6.59 -3.19 15.12
CA ASP A 85 -8.04 -3.38 15.10
C ASP A 85 -8.72 -3.85 13.79
N THR A 86 -8.71 -5.17 13.64
CA THR A 86 -9.90 -5.93 13.19
C THR A 86 -10.74 -6.40 14.40
N SER A 87 -10.71 -5.65 15.51
CA SER A 87 -11.45 -5.94 16.75
C SER A 87 -12.93 -5.54 16.65
#